data_AF-A0ABC9T3S4-F1
#
_entry.id   AF-A0ABC9T3S4-F1
#
_cell.length_a   1.000
_cell.length_b   1.000
_cell.length_c   1.000
_cell.angle_alpha   90.00
_cell.angle_beta   90.00
_cell.angle_gamma   90.00
#
_symmetry.space_group_name_H-M   'P 1'
#
loop_
_entity.id
_entity.type
_entity.pdbx_description
1 polymer ?
#
loop_
_entity_poly.entity_id
_entity_poly.type
_entity_poly.pdbx_seq_one_letter_code
_entity_poly.pdbx_strand_id
1 'polypeptide(L)'
;MDGKFLGKIEKAEFGTWRDRPFLMGLQLEFRFDGNSGVSCGGRHLINISELCDWESDDEKHKAYQRVLEETNKFLQDAKINTVSELVGKPIEITIENQMYKEFRILTEVL
;
A
#
# COMPACT_ATOMS: atom_id res chain seq x y z
N MET A 1 4.68 -4.14 19.00
CA MET A 1 3.26 -4.40 19.34
C MET A 1 2.72 -5.23 18.22
N ASP A 2 2.18 -6.40 18.54
CA ASP A 2 1.64 -7.33 17.54
C ASP A 2 0.14 -7.47 17.77
N GLY A 3 -0.63 -7.64 16.70
CA GLY A 3 -2.08 -7.76 16.76
C GLY A 3 -2.79 -7.08 15.59
N LYS A 4 -4.12 -7.00 15.73
CA LYS A 4 -5.01 -6.33 14.78
C LYS A 4 -5.53 -5.04 15.39
N PHE A 5 -5.51 -3.97 14.61
CA PHE A 5 -5.91 -2.63 15.06
C PHE A 5 -6.90 -2.03 14.09
N LEU A 6 -7.92 -1.37 14.64
CA LEU A 6 -8.81 -0.52 13.86
C LEU A 6 -8.15 0.84 13.65
N GLY A 7 -8.29 1.36 12.44
CA GLY A 7 -7.65 2.60 12.06
C GLY A 7 -8.22 3.18 10.78
N LYS A 8 -7.43 4.05 10.16
CA LYS A 8 -7.75 4.66 8.87
C LYS A 8 -6.48 4.83 8.04
N ILE A 9 -6.67 5.01 6.73
CA ILE A 9 -5.61 5.45 5.83
C ILE A 9 -5.41 6.95 6.04
N GLU A 10 -4.21 7.36 6.44
CA GLU A 10 -3.84 8.76 6.68
C GLU A 10 -3.28 9.40 5.41
N LYS A 11 -2.54 8.63 4.61
CA LYS A 11 -1.95 9.08 3.36
C LYS A 11 -2.07 8.00 2.29
N ALA A 12 -2.39 8.41 1.07
CA ALA A 12 -2.42 7.55 -0.11
C ALA A 12 -1.92 8.30 -1.35
N GLU A 13 -0.83 7.83 -1.94
CA GLU A 13 -0.23 8.41 -3.15
C GLU A 13 0.19 7.29 -4.11
N PHE A 14 0.13 7.55 -5.41
CA PHE A 14 0.65 6.63 -6.43
C PHE A 14 1.66 7.35 -7.31
N GLY A 15 2.84 6.76 -7.47
CA GLY A 15 3.93 7.34 -8.27
C GLY A 15 5.29 6.92 -7.76
N THR A 16 6.32 7.67 -8.12
CA THR A 16 7.69 7.46 -7.66
C THR A 16 7.84 7.88 -6.20
N TRP A 17 8.60 7.12 -5.40
CA TRP A 17 8.94 7.52 -4.05
C TRP A 17 9.99 8.64 -4.09
N ARG A 18 9.66 9.81 -3.54
CA ARG A 18 10.53 11.00 -3.56
C ARG A 18 11.98 10.76 -3.14
N ASP A 19 12.22 10.00 -2.07
CA ASP A 19 13.57 9.74 -1.56
C ASP A 19 14.27 8.56 -2.25
N ARG A 20 13.50 7.75 -2.98
CA ARG A 20 13.96 6.57 -3.72
C ARG A 20 13.28 6.56 -5.08
N PRO A 21 13.66 7.46 -6.00
CA PRO A 21 12.94 7.66 -7.27
C PRO A 21 13.01 6.44 -8.20
N PHE A 22 13.84 5.44 -7.86
CA PHE A 22 13.87 4.13 -8.50
C PHE A 22 12.77 3.17 -8.00
N LEU A 23 11.95 3.55 -7.02
CA LEU A 23 10.77 2.81 -6.57
C LEU A 23 9.49 3.52 -7.02
N MET A 24 8.53 2.76 -7.52
CA MET A 24 7.24 3.26 -7.99
C MET A 24 6.09 2.37 -7.52
N GLY A 25 4.95 2.98 -7.20
CA GLY A 25 3.71 2.25 -6.91
C GLY A 25 2.85 2.97 -5.89
N LEU A 26 2.04 2.21 -5.17
CA LEU A 26 1.13 2.73 -4.15
C LEU A 26 1.87 2.92 -2.82
N GLN A 27 1.75 4.11 -2.25
CA GLN A 27 2.36 4.52 -0.99
C GLN A 27 1.23 4.80 0.00
N LEU A 28 1.19 4.02 1.08
CA LEU A 28 0.15 4.13 2.11
C LEU A 28 0.78 4.39 3.49
N GLU A 29 0.15 5.28 4.24
CA GLU A 29 0.40 5.46 5.66
C GLU A 29 -0.90 5.27 6.44
N PHE A 30 -0.80 4.58 7.57
CA PHE A 30 -1.94 4.22 8.39
C PHE A 30 -1.82 4.88 9.76
N ARG A 31 -2.98 5.24 10.33
CA ARG A 31 -3.10 5.66 11.73
C ARG A 31 -4.05 4.72 12.45
N PHE A 32 -3.65 4.28 13.63
CA PHE A 32 -4.42 3.37 14.48
C PHE A 32 -4.06 3.62 15.95
N ASP A 33 -4.87 3.10 16.88
CA ASP A 33 -4.61 3.17 18.32
C ASP A 33 -4.27 4.60 18.82
N GLY A 34 -5.12 5.57 18.45
CA GLY A 34 -5.03 6.98 18.84
C GLY A 34 -3.94 7.78 18.11
N ASN A 35 -2.67 7.44 18.32
CA ASN A 35 -1.53 8.17 17.77
C ASN A 35 -0.45 7.29 17.10
N SER A 36 -0.64 5.96 17.11
CA SER A 36 0.26 5.03 16.42
C SER A 36 0.10 5.14 14.91
N GLY A 37 1.19 4.93 14.18
CA GLY A 37 1.18 4.95 12.73
C GLY A 37 2.29 4.12 12.12
N VAL A 38 2.02 3.59 10.93
CA VAL A 38 2.97 2.76 10.18
C VAL A 38 2.80 3.02 8.69
N SER A 39 3.89 3.01 7.94
CA SER A 39 3.85 3.01 6.48
C SER A 39 3.85 1.58 5.94
N CYS A 40 3.42 1.41 4.69
CA CYS A 40 3.43 0.10 4.03
C CYS A 40 4.84 -0.44 3.70
N GLY A 41 5.92 0.27 4.09
CA GLY A 41 7.31 -0.20 3.99
C GLY A 41 7.79 -0.54 2.58
N GLY A 42 7.13 -0.02 1.54
CA GLY A 42 7.43 -0.34 0.14
C GLY A 42 6.80 -1.63 -0.39
N ARG A 43 5.93 -2.33 0.37
CA ARG A 43 5.28 -3.58 -0.07
C ARG A 43 4.53 -3.46 -1.41
N HIS A 44 3.93 -2.30 -1.65
CA HIS A 44 3.15 -2.01 -2.85
C HIS A 44 3.94 -1.22 -3.91
N LEU A 45 5.27 -1.28 -3.83
CA LEU A 45 6.19 -0.64 -4.78
C LEU A 45 6.94 -1.70 -5.61
N ILE A 46 7.48 -1.24 -6.73
CA ILE A 46 8.38 -1.98 -7.62
C ILE A 46 9.63 -1.15 -7.92
N ASN A 47 10.73 -1.83 -8.21
CA ASN A 47 11.95 -1.18 -8.70
C ASN A 47 11.84 -0.92 -10.20
N ILE A 48 11.90 0.34 -10.59
CA ILE A 48 11.80 0.81 -11.98
C ILE A 48 13.16 1.22 -12.57
N SER A 49 14.25 1.08 -11.79
CA SER A 49 15.60 1.38 -12.27
C SER A 49 15.97 0.52 -13.49
N GLU A 50 16.63 1.13 -14.47
CA GLU A 50 17.26 0.40 -15.58
C GLU A 50 18.40 -0.52 -15.09
N LEU A 51 18.95 -0.25 -13.90
CA LEU A 51 19.98 -1.06 -13.26
C LEU A 51 19.41 -2.19 -12.38
N CYS A 52 18.08 -2.32 -12.33
CA CYS A 52 17.47 -3.43 -11.59
C CYS A 52 17.70 -4.73 -12.35
N ASP A 53 18.40 -5.67 -11.70
CA ASP A 53 18.70 -6.99 -12.24
C ASP A 53 17.47 -7.89 -12.11
N TRP A 54 16.58 -7.80 -13.10
CA TRP A 54 15.45 -8.71 -13.25
C TRP A 54 15.92 -9.99 -13.94
N GLU A 55 15.46 -11.16 -13.49
CA GLU A 55 15.83 -12.43 -14.10
C GLU A 55 15.32 -12.53 -15.55
N SER A 56 14.21 -11.84 -15.85
CA SER A 56 13.65 -11.74 -17.20
C SER A 56 12.71 -10.54 -17.36
N ASP A 57 12.44 -10.17 -18.62
CA ASP A 57 11.39 -9.19 -18.94
C ASP A 57 9.99 -9.62 -18.49
N ASP A 58 9.71 -10.93 -18.49
CA ASP A 58 8.43 -11.47 -18.01
C ASP A 58 8.26 -11.25 -16.51
N GLU A 59 9.31 -11.50 -15.70
CA GLU A 59 9.31 -11.21 -14.27
C GLU A 59 9.07 -9.72 -14.00
N LYS A 60 9.78 -8.86 -14.73
CA LYS A 60 9.59 -7.41 -14.69
C LYS A 60 8.13 -7.05 -14.99
N HIS A 61 7.56 -7.50 -16.11
CA HIS A 61 6.18 -7.18 -16.47
C HIS A 61 5.16 -7.68 -15.44
N LYS A 62 5.36 -8.88 -14.88
CA LYS A 62 4.53 -9.40 -13.78
C LYS A 62 4.59 -8.51 -12.53
N ALA A 63 5.76 -7.96 -12.20
CA ALA A 63 5.88 -7.04 -11.08
C ALA A 63 5.10 -5.73 -11.31
N TYR A 64 5.17 -5.16 -12.52
CA TYR A 64 4.35 -4.00 -12.91
C TYR A 64 2.85 -4.31 -12.85
N GLN A 65 2.44 -5.44 -13.42
CA GLN A 65 1.06 -5.88 -13.40
C GLN A 65 0.55 -6.04 -11.96
N ARG A 66 1.33 -6.68 -11.08
CA ARG A 66 0.99 -6.87 -9.66
C ARG A 66 0.66 -5.54 -8.97
N VAL A 67 1.49 -4.51 -9.15
CA VAL A 67 1.25 -3.19 -8.50
C VAL A 67 -0.06 -2.55 -9.00
N LEU A 68 -0.36 -2.67 -10.29
CA LEU A 68 -1.62 -2.17 -10.85
C LEU A 68 -2.83 -2.97 -10.38
N GLU A 69 -2.73 -4.30 -10.33
CA GLU A 69 -3.78 -5.18 -9.85
C GLU A 69 -4.08 -4.97 -8.35
N GLU A 70 -3.04 -4.87 -7.52
CA GLU A 70 -3.18 -4.54 -6.09
C GLU A 70 -3.85 -3.18 -5.90
N THR A 71 -3.41 -2.16 -6.66
CA THR A 71 -4.01 -0.82 -6.60
C THR A 71 -5.49 -0.88 -6.98
N ASN A 72 -5.82 -1.52 -8.10
CA ASN A 72 -7.21 -1.67 -8.55
C ASN A 72 -8.06 -2.41 -7.50
N LYS A 73 -7.52 -3.47 -6.89
CA LYS A 73 -8.21 -4.21 -5.83
C LYS A 73 -8.58 -3.29 -4.66
N PHE A 74 -7.65 -2.46 -4.18
CA PHE A 74 -7.95 -1.53 -3.09
C PHE A 74 -9.00 -0.48 -3.46
N LEU A 75 -8.99 0.01 -4.70
CA LEU A 75 -10.02 0.93 -5.19
C LEU A 75 -11.40 0.27 -5.26
N GLN A 76 -11.48 -0.97 -5.75
CA GLN A 76 -12.71 -1.76 -5.79
C GLN A 76 -13.24 -2.07 -4.39
N ASP A 77 -12.37 -2.53 -3.49
CA ASP A 77 -12.72 -2.85 -2.10
C ASP A 77 -13.27 -1.60 -1.37
N ALA A 78 -12.70 -0.41 -1.65
CA ALA A 78 -13.18 0.86 -1.10
C ALA A 78 -14.35 1.51 -1.87
N LYS A 79 -14.75 0.94 -3.02
CA LYS A 79 -15.77 1.48 -3.95
C LYS A 79 -15.49 2.93 -4.37
N ILE A 80 -14.25 3.21 -4.78
CA ILE A 80 -13.77 4.52 -5.20
C ILE A 80 -13.02 4.43 -6.53
N ASN A 81 -12.70 5.58 -7.14
CA ASN A 81 -12.09 5.62 -8.46
C ASN A 81 -10.62 6.06 -8.43
N THR A 82 -10.21 6.82 -7.41
CA THR A 82 -8.87 7.40 -7.34
C THR A 82 -8.17 7.10 -6.03
N VAL A 83 -6.83 7.02 -6.08
CA VAL A 83 -5.99 6.74 -4.91
C VAL A 83 -6.15 7.82 -3.82
N SER A 84 -6.36 9.08 -4.19
CA SER A 84 -6.62 10.17 -3.23
C SER A 84 -7.87 9.93 -2.39
N GLU A 85 -8.87 9.21 -2.91
CA GLU A 85 -10.11 8.88 -2.17
C GLU A 85 -9.93 7.74 -1.16
N LEU A 86 -8.76 7.09 -1.12
CA LEU A 86 -8.42 6.13 -0.06
C LEU A 86 -8.19 6.83 1.28
N VAL A 87 -7.78 8.11 1.26
CA VAL A 87 -7.53 8.87 2.50
C VAL A 87 -8.79 8.94 3.34
N GLY A 88 -8.66 8.59 4.62
CA GLY A 88 -9.75 8.55 5.59
C GLY A 88 -10.57 7.26 5.59
N LYS A 89 -10.36 6.33 4.64
CA LYS A 89 -11.09 5.05 4.63
C LYS A 89 -10.76 4.23 5.88
N PRO A 90 -11.77 3.65 6.56
CA PRO A 90 -11.56 2.85 7.76
C PRO A 90 -10.93 1.50 7.38
N ILE A 91 -10.00 1.04 8.21
CA ILE A 91 -9.27 -0.20 7.98
C ILE A 91 -9.12 -1.03 9.26
N GLU A 92 -8.89 -2.32 9.08
CA GLU A 92 -8.25 -3.18 10.08
C GLU A 92 -6.83 -3.48 9.59
N ILE A 93 -5.82 -3.16 10.38
CA ILE A 93 -4.41 -3.40 10.08
C ILE A 93 -3.84 -4.49 10.98
N THR A 94 -3.03 -5.39 10.41
CA THR A 94 -2.31 -6.43 11.13
C THR A 94 -0.84 -6.06 11.26
N ILE A 95 -0.35 -6.04 12.49
CA ILE A 95 1.08 -5.86 12.82
C ILE A 95 1.61 -7.16 13.40
N GLU A 96 2.72 -7.66 12.84
CA GLU A 96 3.43 -8.85 13.33
C GLU A 96 4.93 -8.58 13.34
N ASN A 97 5.62 -9.03 14.39
CA ASN A 97 7.04 -8.75 14.60
C ASN A 97 7.36 -7.25 14.52
N GLN A 98 6.46 -6.40 15.05
CA GLN A 98 6.56 -4.94 15.01
C GLN A 98 6.55 -4.33 13.59
N MET A 99 6.11 -5.08 12.57
CA MET A 99 6.06 -4.62 11.19
C MET A 99 4.65 -4.74 10.61
N TYR A 100 4.35 -3.87 9.64
CA TYR A 100 3.14 -3.97 8.82
C TYR A 100 3.11 -5.33 8.09
N LYS A 101 2.04 -6.10 8.28
CA LYS A 101 1.82 -7.37 7.58
C LYS A 101 0.76 -7.26 6.47
N GLU A 102 -0.37 -6.68 6.78
CA GLU A 102 -1.48 -6.50 5.83
C GLU A 102 -2.51 -5.54 6.42
N PHE A 103 -3.43 -5.07 5.59
CA PHE A 103 -4.64 -4.38 6.01
C PHE A 103 -5.83 -4.81 5.14
N ARG A 104 -7.03 -4.57 5.65
CA ARG A 104 -8.26 -4.65 4.87
C ARG A 104 -9.10 -3.40 5.06
N ILE A 105 -9.79 -2.98 4.01
CA ILE A 105 -10.76 -1.88 4.07
C ILE A 105 -12.04 -2.39 4.71
N LEU A 106 -12.57 -1.65 5.68
CA LEU A 106 -13.80 -2.00 6.36
C LEU A 106 -14.99 -1.43 5.57
N THR A 107 -15.74 -2.31 4.92
CA THR A 107 -16.88 -1.95 4.07
C THR A 107 -18.20 -1.83 4.82
N GLU A 108 -18.24 -2.30 6.08
CA GLU A 108 -19.41 -2.28 6.97
C GLU A 108 -19.74 -0.87 7.48
N VAL A 109 -18.87 0.10 7.22
CA VAL A 109 -18.97 1.50 7.68
C VAL A 109 -19.12 2.49 6.50
N LEU A 110 -19.30 1.98 5.28
CA LEU A 110 -19.46 2.77 4.04
C LEU A 110 -20.92 3.13 3.77
#